data_AF-A0A2A2L194-F1
#
_entry.id   AF-A0A2A2L194-F1
#
_cell.length_a   1.000
_cell.length_b   1.000
_cell.length_c   1.000
_cell.angle_alpha   90.00
_cell.angle_beta   90.00
_cell.angle_gamma   90.00
#
_symmetry.space_group_name_H-M   'P 1'
#
loop_
_entity.id
_entity.type
_entity.pdbx_description
1 polymer ?
#
loop_
_entity_poly.entity_id
_entity_poly.type
_entity_poly.pdbx_seq_one_letter_code
_entity_poly.pdbx_strand_id
1 'polypeptide(L)'
;MFPKKMAAFPQVICYKDKIVYMCGETQEKTTELRIFTLSGDMEHESFIDGMVTSMSISDEGDIFITKPPENNEATIFRAPIDSPLGWEDLASVEGEAFQAVCSLDDKTLVAAVASLPVNMGSRQRLVFIDTQSGFVGKSFSKSGKEDGEIFFPRNIHKYEGGFLIMDKSGRFLHYQRDGAFIKKLAEIDSYLGNGFCIREDAALMVLSGIVLDQEQRTTCDDWLEWIKLDGSNWKSQREEKKKQTEAKK
;
A
#
# COMPACT_ATOMS: atom_id res chain seq x y z
N MET A 1 -3.32 -24.08 7.29
CA MET A 1 -2.60 -22.80 7.16
C MET A 1 -2.45 -22.56 5.66
N PHE A 2 -3.29 -21.72 5.05
CA PHE A 2 -3.11 -21.32 3.65
C PHE A 2 -2.10 -20.18 3.64
N PRO A 3 -0.84 -20.39 3.23
CA PRO A 3 -0.04 -19.26 2.81
C PRO A 3 -0.58 -18.90 1.43
N LYS A 4 -1.54 -17.97 1.32
CA LYS A 4 -1.63 -17.19 0.08
C LYS A 4 -0.27 -16.51 -0.01
N LYS A 5 0.68 -17.13 -0.73
CA LYS A 5 1.97 -16.51 -1.02
C LYS A 5 1.60 -15.18 -1.65
N MET A 6 2.10 -14.10 -1.06
CA MET A 6 1.83 -12.76 -1.53
C MET A 6 2.46 -12.66 -2.93
N ALA A 7 1.65 -12.81 -3.97
CA ALA A 7 2.06 -12.43 -5.31
C ALA A 7 2.13 -10.89 -5.34
N ALA A 8 2.98 -10.33 -6.20
CA ALA A 8 2.88 -8.91 -6.52
C ALA A 8 1.46 -8.67 -7.05
N PHE A 9 0.63 -7.98 -6.26
CA PHE A 9 -0.70 -7.61 -6.73
C PHE A 9 -0.55 -6.53 -7.79
N PRO A 10 -1.37 -6.56 -8.85
CA PRO A 10 -1.39 -5.50 -9.83
C PRO A 10 -1.53 -4.14 -9.15
N GLN A 11 -0.65 -3.20 -9.49
CA GLN A 11 -0.68 -1.82 -9.01
C GLN A 11 -1.26 -0.95 -10.11
N VAL A 12 -2.23 -0.11 -9.78
CA VAL A 12 -2.83 0.83 -10.74
C VAL A 12 -2.81 2.22 -10.13
N ILE A 13 -2.17 3.18 -10.82
CA ILE A 13 -2.11 4.58 -10.42
C ILE A 13 -2.59 5.43 -11.58
N CYS A 14 -3.58 6.30 -11.33
CA CYS A 14 -3.90 7.38 -12.24
C CYS A 14 -2.94 8.53 -11.99
N TYR A 15 -2.20 8.95 -13.02
CA TYR A 15 -1.28 10.08 -12.97
C TYR A 15 -1.59 11.03 -14.12
N LYS A 16 -2.02 12.25 -13.77
CA LYS A 16 -2.50 13.24 -14.75
C LYS A 16 -3.58 12.61 -15.65
N ASP A 17 -3.32 12.50 -16.95
CA ASP A 17 -4.18 11.93 -17.98
C ASP A 17 -3.77 10.50 -18.40
N LYS A 18 -2.99 9.81 -17.55
CA LYS A 18 -2.48 8.46 -17.80
C LYS A 18 -2.91 7.47 -16.72
N ILE A 19 -3.04 6.21 -17.13
CA ILE A 19 -3.21 5.05 -16.25
C ILE A 19 -1.88 4.29 -16.27
N VAL A 20 -1.21 4.22 -15.13
CA VAL A 20 0.03 3.45 -14.95
C VAL A 20 -0.32 2.14 -14.28
N TYR A 21 -0.01 1.05 -14.95
CA TYR A 21 -0.36 -0.31 -14.57
C TYR A 21 0.91 -1.15 -14.44
N MET A 22 1.08 -1.81 -13.30
CA MET A 22 2.11 -2.83 -13.12
C MET A 22 1.47 -4.16 -12.73
N CYS A 23 1.89 -5.25 -13.36
CA CYS A 23 1.43 -6.61 -13.05
C CYS A 23 2.61 -7.57 -12.98
N GLY A 24 2.67 -8.36 -11.91
CA GLY A 24 3.70 -9.37 -11.77
C GLY A 24 3.41 -10.61 -12.61
N GLU A 25 4.35 -11.02 -13.46
CA GLU A 25 4.35 -12.32 -14.13
C GLU A 25 5.19 -13.30 -13.33
N THR A 26 4.52 -14.22 -12.63
CA THR A 26 5.15 -15.06 -11.61
C THR A 26 6.05 -16.13 -12.21
N GLN A 27 5.76 -16.60 -13.43
CA GLN A 27 6.56 -17.66 -14.06
C GLN A 27 7.93 -17.15 -14.47
N GLU A 28 7.96 -15.96 -15.05
CA GLU A 28 9.19 -15.31 -15.52
C GLU A 28 9.88 -14.51 -14.42
N LYS A 29 9.22 -14.32 -13.26
CA LYS A 29 9.66 -13.47 -12.15
C LYS A 29 9.91 -12.02 -12.59
N THR A 30 9.12 -11.55 -13.54
CA THR A 30 9.19 -10.19 -14.06
C THR A 30 7.94 -9.41 -13.64
N THR A 31 8.00 -8.10 -13.74
CA THR A 31 6.83 -7.23 -13.64
C THR A 31 6.66 -6.49 -14.95
N GLU A 32 5.49 -6.65 -15.55
CA GLU A 32 5.10 -5.89 -16.73
C GLU A 32 4.60 -4.50 -16.29
N LEU A 33 5.16 -3.45 -16.91
CA LEU A 33 4.71 -2.07 -16.79
C LEU A 33 4.04 -1.65 -18.09
N ARG A 34 2.79 -1.20 -18.01
CA ARG A 34 2.05 -0.57 -19.10
C ARG A 34 1.57 0.82 -18.69
N ILE A 35 1.63 1.76 -19.63
CA ILE A 35 1.07 3.10 -19.48
C ILE A 35 0.02 3.29 -20.56
N PHE A 36 -1.18 3.69 -20.16
CA PHE A 36 -2.30 3.94 -21.05
C PHE A 36 -2.77 5.39 -20.96
N THR A 37 -3.34 5.90 -22.05
CA THR A 37 -4.20 7.08 -22.00
C THR A 37 -5.51 6.76 -21.26
N LEU A 38 -6.29 7.78 -20.89
CA LEU A 38 -7.65 7.57 -20.36
C LEU A 38 -8.62 6.94 -21.38
N SER A 39 -8.34 6.98 -22.69
CA SER A 39 -9.10 6.27 -23.72
C SER A 39 -8.76 4.78 -23.81
N GLY A 40 -7.72 4.33 -23.10
CA GLY A 40 -7.25 2.93 -23.10
C GLY A 40 -6.21 2.63 -24.18
N ASP A 41 -5.68 3.64 -24.86
CA ASP A 41 -4.58 3.46 -25.82
C ASP A 41 -3.27 3.24 -25.05
N MET A 42 -2.53 2.20 -25.40
CA MET A 42 -1.24 1.89 -24.76
C MET A 42 -0.15 2.78 -25.34
N GLU A 43 0.46 3.61 -24.50
CA GLU A 43 1.55 4.52 -24.87
C GLU A 43 2.93 3.91 -24.61
N HIS A 44 3.03 3.03 -23.60
CA HIS A 44 4.29 2.39 -23.22
C HIS A 44 4.06 0.98 -22.70
N GLU A 45 4.99 0.09 -23.01
CA GLU A 45 5.11 -1.25 -22.44
C GLU A 45 6.59 -1.57 -22.18
N SER A 46 6.89 -2.12 -21.00
CA SER A 46 8.23 -2.58 -20.65
C SER A 46 8.18 -3.65 -19.57
N PHE A 47 9.27 -4.39 -19.40
CA PHE A 47 9.41 -5.43 -18.39
C PHE A 47 10.50 -5.06 -17.40
N ILE A 48 10.19 -5.19 -16.12
CA ILE A 48 11.08 -4.95 -14.99
C ILE A 48 11.48 -6.32 -14.45
N ASP A 49 12.78 -6.54 -14.26
CA ASP A 49 13.27 -7.75 -13.61
C ASP A 49 12.86 -7.79 -12.14
N GLY A 50 12.38 -8.94 -11.67
CA GLY A 50 11.86 -9.11 -10.32
C GLY A 50 10.39 -8.70 -10.13
N MET A 51 9.86 -9.01 -8.95
CA MET A 51 8.48 -8.75 -8.58
C MET A 51 8.37 -7.39 -7.88
N VAL A 52 7.64 -6.43 -8.45
CA VAL A 52 7.39 -5.14 -7.77
C VAL A 52 6.40 -5.33 -6.61
N THR A 53 6.74 -4.80 -5.43
CA THR A 53 5.89 -4.90 -4.24
C THR A 53 5.10 -3.62 -3.94
N SER A 54 5.59 -2.47 -4.37
CA SER A 54 4.92 -1.17 -4.18
C SER A 54 5.38 -0.19 -5.25
N MET A 55 4.48 0.72 -5.64
CA MET A 55 4.73 1.77 -6.63
C MET A 55 4.17 3.09 -6.11
N SER A 56 4.86 4.20 -6.40
CA SER A 56 4.36 5.56 -6.22
C SER A 56 4.87 6.47 -7.34
N ILE A 57 4.18 7.57 -7.61
CA ILE A 57 4.56 8.54 -8.65
C ILE A 57 4.57 9.94 -8.01
N SER A 58 5.64 10.71 -8.21
CA SER A 58 5.70 12.12 -7.77
C SER A 58 4.83 13.04 -8.62
N ASP A 59 4.71 14.30 -8.23
CA ASP A 59 3.87 15.26 -8.97
C ASP A 59 4.52 15.59 -10.34
N GLU A 60 5.86 15.63 -10.39
CA GLU A 60 6.66 15.80 -11.61
C GLU A 60 6.82 14.51 -12.45
N GLY A 61 6.40 13.35 -11.93
CA GLY A 61 6.28 12.13 -12.74
C GLY A 61 7.44 11.13 -12.59
N ASP A 62 8.23 11.23 -11.53
CA ASP A 62 9.15 10.16 -11.17
C ASP A 62 8.37 8.98 -10.58
N ILE A 63 8.56 7.80 -11.16
CA ILE A 63 8.03 6.53 -10.65
C ILE A 63 9.04 5.96 -9.66
N PHE A 64 8.58 5.62 -8.46
CA PHE A 64 9.34 4.92 -7.44
C PHE A 64 8.76 3.53 -7.23
N ILE A 65 9.61 2.51 -7.24
CA ILE A 65 9.21 1.12 -6.99
C ILE A 65 10.05 0.47 -5.91
N THR A 66 9.47 -0.52 -5.23
CA THR A 66 10.20 -1.44 -4.35
C THR A 66 10.06 -2.87 -4.86
N LYS A 67 11.05 -3.71 -4.54
CA LYS A 67 11.04 -5.16 -4.80
C LYS A 67 11.36 -5.90 -3.49
N PRO A 68 11.08 -7.22 -3.40
CA PRO A 68 11.62 -8.05 -2.34
C PRO A 68 13.15 -7.92 -2.27
N PRO A 69 13.74 -7.96 -1.08
CA PRO A 69 15.19 -7.84 -0.93
C PRO A 69 15.93 -8.99 -1.61
N GLU A 70 17.06 -8.66 -2.22
CA GLU A 70 18.02 -9.58 -2.81
C GLU A 70 19.30 -9.54 -1.99
N ASN A 71 19.86 -10.71 -1.65
CA ASN A 71 21.10 -10.80 -0.87
C ASN A 71 21.10 -9.96 0.43
N ASN A 72 19.96 -9.89 1.12
CA ASN A 72 19.76 -9.12 2.37
C ASN A 72 19.74 -7.59 2.19
N GLU A 73 19.71 -7.08 0.96
CA GLU A 73 19.58 -5.66 0.63
C GLU A 73 18.23 -5.40 -0.05
N ALA A 74 17.55 -4.32 0.33
CA ALA A 74 16.37 -3.82 -0.36
C ALA A 74 16.63 -2.42 -0.90
N THR A 75 16.20 -2.19 -2.14
CA THR A 75 16.42 -0.93 -2.87
C THR A 75 15.09 -0.34 -3.34
N ILE A 76 14.97 0.98 -3.25
CA ILE A 76 13.96 1.75 -3.97
C ILE A 76 14.57 2.15 -5.31
N PHE A 77 13.89 1.83 -6.40
CA PHE A 77 14.31 2.22 -7.74
C PHE A 77 13.48 3.42 -8.23
N ARG A 78 14.09 4.30 -9.02
CA ARG A 78 13.43 5.45 -9.65
C ARG A 78 13.55 5.39 -11.18
N ALA A 79 12.52 5.83 -11.89
CA ALA A 79 12.58 6.11 -13.32
C ALA A 79 11.53 7.19 -13.71
N PRO A 80 11.78 8.04 -14.71
CA PRO A 80 10.79 9.01 -15.18
C PRO A 80 9.63 8.32 -15.93
N ILE A 81 8.40 8.77 -15.73
CA ILE A 81 7.20 8.20 -16.40
C ILE A 81 7.23 8.30 -17.92
N ASP A 82 7.88 9.33 -18.47
CA ASP A 82 7.98 9.54 -19.91
C ASP A 82 8.97 8.57 -20.59
N SER A 83 9.85 7.93 -19.82
CA SER A 83 10.82 6.95 -20.34
C SER A 83 11.25 5.95 -19.25
N PRO A 84 10.34 5.06 -18.80
CA PRO A 84 10.57 4.19 -17.64
C PRO A 84 11.37 2.92 -18.01
N LEU A 85 12.55 3.13 -18.62
CA LEU A 85 13.44 2.09 -19.12
C LEU A 85 14.74 1.97 -18.29
N GLY A 86 15.25 3.09 -17.76
CA GLY A 86 16.47 3.15 -16.97
C GLY A 86 16.15 3.33 -15.49
N TRP A 87 16.01 2.23 -14.76
CA TRP A 87 15.77 2.24 -13.31
C TRP A 87 17.08 2.50 -12.57
N GLU A 88 17.13 3.58 -11.80
CA GLU A 88 18.27 3.91 -10.95
C GLU A 88 18.01 3.56 -9.49
N ASP A 89 19.08 3.20 -8.77
CA ASP A 89 19.02 2.93 -7.34
C ASP A 89 18.94 4.26 -6.59
N LEU A 90 17.80 4.52 -5.95
CA LEU A 90 17.60 5.73 -5.17
C LEU A 90 18.11 5.57 -3.73
N ALA A 91 17.64 4.52 -3.05
CA ALA A 91 17.93 4.32 -1.63
C ALA A 91 17.95 2.83 -1.30
N SER A 92 18.92 2.41 -0.49
CA SER A 92 19.08 1.01 -0.05
C SER A 92 19.07 0.88 1.47
N VAL A 93 18.63 -0.28 1.97
CA VAL A 93 18.75 -0.71 3.36
C VAL A 93 19.19 -2.17 3.43
N GLU A 94 19.99 -2.51 4.44
CA GLU A 94 20.48 -3.87 4.70
C GLU A 94 19.73 -4.52 5.88
N GLY A 95 19.40 -5.81 5.79
CA GLY A 95 18.70 -6.55 6.83
C GLY A 95 17.21 -6.18 6.96
N GLU A 96 16.70 -5.37 6.04
CA GLU A 96 15.36 -4.81 6.03
C GLU A 96 14.75 -4.85 4.62
N ALA A 97 13.46 -4.54 4.51
CA ALA A 97 12.72 -4.47 3.26
C ALA A 97 11.79 -3.25 3.24
N PHE A 98 11.71 -2.58 2.09
CA PHE A 98 10.69 -1.55 1.84
C PHE A 98 9.36 -2.20 1.44
N GLN A 99 8.36 -2.15 2.33
CA GLN A 99 7.07 -2.80 2.15
C GLN A 99 6.06 -1.96 1.37
N ALA A 100 6.08 -0.65 1.57
CA ALA A 100 5.19 0.28 0.88
C ALA A 100 5.88 1.65 0.77
N VAL A 101 5.65 2.36 -0.33
CA VAL A 101 6.19 3.71 -0.57
C VAL A 101 5.09 4.65 -1.04
N CYS A 102 5.23 5.92 -0.70
CA CYS A 102 4.38 7.00 -1.20
C CYS A 102 5.20 8.28 -1.35
N SER A 103 5.22 8.87 -2.54
CA SER A 103 5.71 10.25 -2.72
C SER A 103 4.76 11.20 -2.00
N LEU A 104 5.30 12.15 -1.23
CA LEU A 104 4.57 13.24 -0.60
C LEU A 104 4.70 14.55 -1.39
N ASP A 105 5.84 14.71 -2.07
CA ASP A 105 6.17 15.69 -3.10
C ASP A 105 7.33 15.11 -3.93
N ASP A 106 7.91 15.94 -4.81
CA ASP A 106 9.02 15.55 -5.67
C ASP A 106 10.34 15.34 -4.92
N LYS A 107 10.42 15.73 -3.64
CA LYS A 107 11.62 15.70 -2.80
C LYS A 107 11.57 14.65 -1.70
N THR A 108 10.38 14.13 -1.40
CA THR A 108 10.12 13.37 -0.17
C THR A 108 9.28 12.14 -0.49
N LEU A 109 9.82 10.98 -0.17
CA LEU A 109 9.05 9.75 -0.02
C LEU A 109 8.81 9.47 1.45
N VAL A 110 7.66 8.88 1.77
CA VAL A 110 7.47 8.10 2.99
C VAL A 110 7.53 6.62 2.63
N ALA A 111 8.25 5.85 3.43
CA ALA A 111 8.38 4.41 3.24
C ALA A 111 8.09 3.65 4.54
N ALA A 112 7.37 2.54 4.40
CA ALA A 112 7.27 1.52 5.43
C ALA A 112 8.40 0.51 5.28
N VAL A 113 9.15 0.30 6.34
CA VAL A 113 10.29 -0.62 6.38
C VAL A 113 10.01 -1.74 7.38
N ALA A 114 10.40 -2.96 7.03
CA ALA A 114 10.30 -4.13 7.90
C ALA A 114 11.62 -4.91 7.97
N SER A 115 12.00 -5.39 9.15
CA SER A 115 13.19 -6.23 9.32
C SER A 115 13.01 -7.61 8.70
N LEU A 116 14.08 -8.15 8.11
CA LEU A 116 14.10 -9.50 7.56
C LEU A 116 14.24 -10.57 8.66
N PRO A 117 13.64 -11.77 8.47
CA PRO A 117 12.68 -12.12 7.41
C PRO A 117 11.33 -11.41 7.62
N VAL A 118 10.71 -10.92 6.54
CA VAL A 118 9.44 -10.17 6.62
C VAL A 118 8.29 -11.09 7.06
N ASN A 119 7.77 -10.85 8.26
CA ASN A 119 6.60 -11.53 8.82
C ASN A 119 5.86 -10.63 9.84
N MET A 120 4.75 -11.11 10.41
CA MET A 120 3.93 -10.30 11.34
C MET A 120 4.64 -9.90 12.64
N GLY A 121 5.71 -10.60 13.01
CA GLY A 121 6.57 -10.29 14.16
C GLY A 121 7.81 -9.44 13.80
N SER A 122 8.01 -9.08 12.54
CA SER A 122 9.12 -8.21 12.14
C SER A 122 9.04 -6.85 12.83
N ARG A 123 10.19 -6.27 13.15
CA ARG A 123 10.27 -4.85 13.47
C ARG A 123 9.90 -4.05 12.24
N GLN A 124 9.12 -3.02 12.44
CA GLN A 124 8.48 -2.21 11.43
C GLN A 124 8.48 -0.76 11.85
N ARG A 125 8.70 0.12 10.87
CA ARG A 125 8.86 1.55 11.09
C ARG A 125 8.53 2.33 9.81
N LEU A 126 8.18 3.59 9.99
CA LEU A 126 8.09 4.57 8.91
C LEU A 126 9.33 5.46 8.92
N VAL A 127 9.79 5.82 7.71
CA VAL A 127 10.87 6.76 7.47
C VAL A 127 10.54 7.68 6.32
N PHE A 128 11.14 8.87 6.36
CA PHE A 128 11.22 9.74 5.19
C PHE A 128 12.49 9.43 4.40
N ILE A 129 12.40 9.57 3.09
CA ILE A 129 13.53 9.39 2.18
C ILE A 129 13.59 10.62 1.29
N ASP A 130 14.76 11.24 1.24
CA ASP A 130 15.04 12.38 0.35
C ASP A 130 15.30 11.84 -1.06
N THR A 131 14.49 12.27 -2.04
CA THR A 131 14.55 11.74 -3.41
C THR A 131 15.76 12.26 -4.20
N GLN A 132 16.44 13.29 -3.72
CA GLN A 132 17.60 13.86 -4.42
C GLN A 132 18.90 13.17 -4.01
N SER A 133 19.04 12.89 -2.71
CA SER A 133 20.23 12.32 -2.10
C SER A 133 20.12 10.82 -1.82
N GLY A 134 18.92 10.26 -1.84
CA GLY A 134 18.68 8.87 -1.42
C GLY A 134 18.77 8.66 0.09
N PHE A 135 18.89 9.74 0.88
CA PHE A 135 19.09 9.64 2.32
C PHE A 135 17.85 9.08 3.02
N VAL A 136 18.00 7.93 3.68
CA VAL A 136 16.97 7.33 4.52
C VAL A 136 17.03 7.96 5.92
N GLY A 137 15.99 8.71 6.25
CA GLY A 137 15.88 9.43 7.51
C GLY A 137 15.69 8.52 8.73
N LYS A 138 15.65 9.14 9.91
CA LYS A 138 15.35 8.44 11.16
C LYS A 138 13.91 7.96 11.20
N SER A 139 13.70 6.87 11.91
CA SER A 139 12.36 6.35 12.21
C SER A 139 11.53 7.36 13.00
N PHE A 140 10.27 7.53 12.63
CA PHE A 140 9.28 8.33 13.38
C PHE A 140 8.09 7.51 13.89
N SER A 141 8.03 6.22 13.58
CA SER A 141 7.06 5.28 14.14
C SER A 141 7.73 4.01 14.66
N LYS A 142 6.94 3.12 15.24
CA LYS A 142 7.39 1.80 15.71
C LYS A 142 6.30 0.76 15.46
N SER A 143 6.66 -0.50 15.68
CA SER A 143 5.75 -1.63 15.49
C SER A 143 4.73 -1.72 16.61
N GLY A 144 3.50 -2.06 16.26
CA GLY A 144 2.45 -2.35 17.23
C GLY A 144 1.06 -1.99 16.71
N LYS A 145 0.07 -2.03 17.60
CA LYS A 145 -1.35 -1.88 17.27
C LYS A 145 -2.02 -0.75 18.02
N GLU A 146 -1.26 0.05 18.75
CA GLU A 146 -1.75 1.27 19.37
C GLU A 146 -1.72 2.45 18.38
N ASP A 147 -2.30 3.57 18.78
CA ASP A 147 -2.33 4.80 18.00
C ASP A 147 -0.90 5.26 17.64
N GLY A 148 -0.69 5.56 16.35
CA GLY A 148 0.62 5.93 15.81
C GLY A 148 1.60 4.77 15.57
N GLU A 149 1.30 3.55 16.05
CA GLU A 149 2.09 2.35 15.78
C GLU A 149 1.58 1.62 14.51
N ILE A 150 2.49 1.01 13.77
CA ILE A 150 2.18 0.30 12.51
C ILE A 150 2.27 -1.22 12.67
N PHE A 151 1.35 -1.95 12.03
CA PHE A 151 1.30 -3.41 12.03
C PHE A 151 1.11 -4.02 10.63
N PHE A 152 2.21 -4.51 10.08
CA PHE A 152 2.39 -5.09 8.77
C PHE A 152 1.79 -4.20 7.68
N PRO A 153 2.36 -2.99 7.49
CA PRO A 153 1.82 -1.98 6.60
C PRO A 153 1.68 -2.51 5.17
N ARG A 154 0.62 -2.07 4.49
CA ARG A 154 0.25 -2.59 3.17
C ARG A 154 0.39 -1.54 2.09
N ASN A 155 -0.08 -0.34 2.37
CA ASN A 155 -0.27 0.67 1.36
C ASN A 155 -0.34 2.04 2.03
N ILE A 156 0.25 3.04 1.38
CA ILE A 156 0.39 4.42 1.86
C ILE A 156 -0.07 5.34 0.74
N HIS A 157 -0.88 6.35 1.07
CA HIS A 157 -1.35 7.37 0.11
C HIS A 157 -1.24 8.77 0.69
N LYS A 158 -0.96 9.77 -0.17
CA LYS A 158 -1.11 11.19 0.17
C LYS A 158 -2.54 11.44 0.66
N TYR A 159 -2.70 12.17 1.75
CA TYR A 159 -4.01 12.50 2.31
C TYR A 159 -3.93 13.78 3.15
N GLU A 160 -4.83 14.75 2.91
CA GLU A 160 -4.97 16.00 3.69
C GLU A 160 -3.64 16.69 4.05
N GLY A 161 -2.72 16.83 3.09
CA GLY A 161 -1.41 17.48 3.27
C GLY A 161 -0.36 16.62 3.99
N GLY A 162 -0.74 15.48 4.56
CA GLY A 162 0.12 14.43 5.08
C GLY A 162 -0.09 13.13 4.31
N PHE A 163 -0.28 12.03 5.03
CA PHE A 163 -0.52 10.71 4.43
C PHE A 163 -1.35 9.78 5.31
N LEU A 164 -2.01 8.84 4.64
CA LEU A 164 -2.79 7.77 5.23
C LEU A 164 -2.08 6.44 4.99
N ILE A 165 -1.99 5.62 6.02
CA ILE A 165 -1.49 4.25 5.91
C ILE A 165 -2.56 3.26 6.34
N MET A 166 -2.70 2.20 5.55
CA MET A 166 -3.46 1.01 5.95
C MET A 166 -2.50 -0.11 6.27
N ASP A 167 -2.74 -0.75 7.40
CA ASP A 167 -1.95 -1.87 7.88
C ASP A 167 -2.83 -3.13 8.05
N LYS A 168 -2.19 -4.27 8.27
CA LYS A 168 -2.88 -5.58 8.31
C LYS A 168 -3.82 -5.75 9.50
N SER A 169 -3.82 -4.83 10.46
CA SER A 169 -4.82 -4.80 11.52
C SER A 169 -6.16 -4.22 11.05
N GLY A 170 -6.22 -3.64 9.85
CA GLY A 170 -7.43 -3.05 9.25
C GLY A 170 -7.62 -1.58 9.59
N ARG A 171 -6.65 -0.96 10.27
CA ARG A 171 -6.69 0.45 10.69
C ARG A 171 -6.22 1.36 9.55
N PHE A 172 -6.89 2.49 9.41
CA PHE A 172 -6.48 3.63 8.58
C PHE A 172 -5.91 4.73 9.48
N LEU A 173 -4.59 4.89 9.46
CA LEU A 173 -3.87 5.78 10.37
C LEU A 173 -3.40 7.03 9.61
N HIS A 174 -3.88 8.20 10.04
CA HIS A 174 -3.54 9.48 9.42
C HIS A 174 -2.35 10.11 10.14
N TYR A 175 -1.35 10.51 9.37
CA TYR A 175 -0.15 11.20 9.83
C TYR A 175 0.01 12.54 9.13
N GLN A 176 0.57 13.51 9.86
CA GLN A 176 1.04 14.77 9.31
C GLN A 176 2.28 14.56 8.43
N ARG A 177 2.58 15.58 7.62
CA ARG A 177 3.75 15.59 6.73
C ARG A 177 5.09 15.43 7.46
N ASP A 178 5.16 15.84 8.73
CA ASP A 178 6.34 15.71 9.59
C ASP A 178 6.44 14.35 10.29
N GLY A 179 5.45 13.46 10.09
CA GLY A 179 5.39 12.12 10.66
C GLY A 179 4.64 12.04 11.99
N ALA A 180 4.07 13.14 12.50
CA ALA A 180 3.24 13.09 13.69
C ALA A 180 1.91 12.37 13.42
N PHE A 181 1.55 11.42 14.27
CA PHE A 181 0.24 10.76 14.19
C PHE A 181 -0.89 11.73 14.55
N ILE A 182 -1.96 11.76 13.76
CA ILE A 182 -3.14 12.59 14.01
C ILE A 182 -4.24 11.75 14.66
N LYS A 183 -4.75 10.76 13.94
CA LYS A 183 -5.90 9.94 14.36
C LYS A 183 -6.07 8.71 13.48
N LYS A 184 -6.86 7.76 13.96
CA LYS A 184 -7.44 6.68 13.16
C LYS A 184 -8.70 7.19 12.44
N LEU A 185 -8.74 7.06 11.12
CA LEU A 185 -9.86 7.52 10.29
C LEU A 185 -10.90 6.45 10.01
N ALA A 186 -10.53 5.17 10.07
CA ALA A 186 -11.44 4.06 9.92
C ALA A 186 -10.79 2.77 10.44
N GLU A 187 -11.60 1.75 10.69
CA GLU A 187 -11.15 0.41 11.02
C GLU A 187 -12.08 -0.65 10.44
N ILE A 188 -11.53 -1.48 9.57
CA ILE A 188 -12.17 -2.70 9.07
C ILE A 188 -11.63 -3.92 9.81
N ASP A 189 -12.17 -5.11 9.52
CA ASP A 189 -11.60 -6.33 10.10
C ASP A 189 -10.17 -6.57 9.63
N SER A 190 -9.34 -6.98 10.57
CA SER A 190 -7.94 -7.32 10.30
C SER A 190 -7.83 -8.37 9.20
N TYR A 191 -6.73 -8.33 8.45
CA TYR A 191 -6.38 -9.29 7.40
C TYR A 191 -7.21 -9.23 6.10
N LEU A 192 -8.27 -8.41 6.02
CA LEU A 192 -9.08 -8.30 4.80
C LEU A 192 -8.48 -7.35 3.75
N GLY A 193 -7.89 -6.24 4.21
CA GLY A 193 -7.37 -5.18 3.32
C GLY A 193 -6.10 -5.56 2.59
N ASN A 194 -6.09 -5.41 1.26
CA ASN A 194 -4.89 -5.58 0.43
C ASN A 194 -4.32 -4.25 -0.09
N GLY A 195 -5.20 -3.29 -0.39
CA GLY A 195 -4.83 -1.97 -0.88
C GLY A 195 -6.06 -1.08 -0.96
N PHE A 196 -5.86 0.20 -1.22
CA PHE A 196 -6.97 1.14 -1.40
C PHE A 196 -6.55 2.28 -2.33
N CYS A 197 -7.53 3.04 -2.82
CA CYS A 197 -7.32 4.38 -3.33
C CYS A 197 -8.25 5.35 -2.60
N ILE A 198 -7.90 6.64 -2.60
CA ILE A 198 -8.68 7.65 -1.90
C ILE A 198 -9.45 8.47 -2.92
N ARG A 199 -10.72 8.74 -2.60
CA ARG A 199 -11.54 9.73 -3.28
C ARG A 199 -12.32 10.50 -2.22
N GLU A 200 -12.09 11.81 -2.15
CA GLU A 200 -12.73 12.70 -1.17
C GLU A 200 -12.52 12.19 0.27
N ASP A 201 -13.61 11.91 1.00
CA ASP A 201 -13.63 11.44 2.38
C ASP A 201 -13.78 9.90 2.50
N ALA A 202 -13.51 9.16 1.43
CA ALA A 202 -13.65 7.72 1.39
C ALA A 202 -12.44 7.01 0.75
N ALA A 203 -12.19 5.79 1.19
CA ALA A 203 -11.24 4.86 0.60
C ALA A 203 -11.98 3.76 -0.15
N LEU A 204 -11.73 3.60 -1.45
CA LEU A 204 -12.13 2.41 -2.20
C LEU A 204 -11.10 1.33 -1.95
N MET A 205 -11.49 0.28 -1.23
CA MET A 205 -10.61 -0.80 -0.84
C MET A 205 -10.72 -2.01 -1.75
N VAL A 206 -9.59 -2.69 -1.95
CA VAL A 206 -9.55 -4.07 -2.45
C VAL A 206 -9.46 -5.00 -1.25
N LEU A 207 -10.47 -5.85 -1.08
CA LEU A 207 -10.61 -6.77 0.03
C LEU A 207 -10.52 -8.22 -0.45
N SER A 208 -9.89 -9.08 0.35
CA SER A 208 -9.90 -10.53 0.17
C SER A 208 -10.36 -11.19 1.45
N GLY A 209 -11.24 -12.17 1.36
CA GLY A 209 -11.76 -12.81 2.57
C GLY A 209 -12.42 -14.14 2.30
N ILE A 210 -12.72 -14.84 3.40
CA ILE A 210 -13.60 -16.00 3.38
C ILE A 210 -15.02 -15.50 3.64
N VAL A 211 -15.91 -15.70 2.67
CA VAL A 211 -17.31 -15.30 2.73
C VAL A 211 -18.22 -16.50 2.54
N LEU A 212 -19.50 -16.33 2.87
CA LEU A 212 -20.52 -17.34 2.57
C LEU A 212 -21.22 -16.96 1.27
N ASP A 213 -21.31 -17.92 0.35
CA ASP A 213 -22.11 -17.75 -0.86
C ASP A 213 -23.63 -17.84 -0.57
N GLN A 214 -24.45 -17.73 -1.61
CA GLN A 214 -25.92 -17.81 -1.49
C GLN A 214 -26.41 -19.15 -0.92
N GLU A 215 -25.63 -20.22 -1.04
CA GLU A 215 -25.92 -21.56 -0.53
C GLU A 215 -25.31 -21.82 0.86
N GLN A 216 -24.79 -20.78 1.53
CA GLN A 216 -24.09 -20.90 2.83
C GLN A 216 -22.81 -21.73 2.77
N ARG A 217 -22.17 -21.82 1.60
CA ARG A 217 -20.86 -22.46 1.46
C ARG A 217 -19.75 -21.42 1.62
N THR A 218 -18.69 -21.85 2.28
CA THR A 218 -17.48 -21.05 2.46
C THR A 218 -16.73 -20.91 1.13
N THR A 219 -16.58 -19.68 0.63
CA THR A 219 -15.78 -19.36 -0.56
C THR A 219 -14.73 -18.29 -0.24
N CYS A 220 -13.62 -18.30 -0.97
CA CYS A 220 -12.69 -17.18 -1.00
C CYS A 220 -13.19 -16.20 -2.06
N ASP A 221 -13.34 -14.95 -1.69
CA ASP A 221 -13.80 -13.90 -2.60
C ASP A 221 -12.92 -12.66 -2.50
N ASP A 222 -12.84 -11.95 -3.62
CA ASP A 222 -12.14 -10.68 -3.77
C ASP A 222 -13.18 -9.63 -4.21
N TRP A 223 -13.32 -8.54 -3.46
CA TRP A 223 -14.32 -7.52 -3.76
C TRP A 223 -13.81 -6.11 -3.50
N LEU A 224 -14.57 -5.14 -4.00
CA LEU A 224 -14.33 -3.71 -3.78
C LEU A 224 -15.37 -3.15 -2.81
N GLU A 225 -14.93 -2.35 -1.85
CA GLU A 225 -15.81 -1.74 -0.86
C GLU A 225 -15.39 -0.29 -0.58
N TRP A 226 -16.37 0.60 -0.43
CA TRP A 226 -16.14 1.98 -0.02
C TRP A 226 -16.15 2.10 1.50
N ILE A 227 -15.03 2.57 2.08
CA ILE A 227 -14.89 2.81 3.50
C ILE A 227 -14.84 4.32 3.76
N LYS A 228 -15.79 4.83 4.55
CA LYS A 228 -15.79 6.23 4.97
C LYS A 228 -14.67 6.49 5.97
N LEU A 229 -13.92 7.57 5.75
CA LEU A 229 -12.81 8.03 6.60
C LEU A 229 -13.29 8.99 7.69
N ASP A 230 -14.42 8.66 8.34
CA ASP A 230 -15.15 9.48 9.30
C ASP A 230 -15.02 9.00 10.77
N GLY A 231 -14.11 8.06 11.02
CA GLY A 231 -13.97 7.33 12.27
C GLY A 231 -14.74 6.00 12.30
N SER A 232 -15.29 5.56 11.17
CA SER A 232 -16.05 4.31 11.07
C SER A 232 -15.30 3.09 11.61
N ASN A 233 -16.02 2.20 12.30
CA ASN A 233 -15.48 0.93 12.80
C ASN A 233 -16.48 -0.20 12.52
N TRP A 234 -16.07 -1.18 11.73
CA TRP A 234 -16.92 -2.30 11.31
C TRP A 234 -17.40 -3.16 12.48
N LYS A 235 -16.56 -3.38 13.50
CA LYS A 235 -16.93 -4.15 14.68
C LYS A 235 -18.06 -3.44 15.44
N SER A 236 -17.91 -2.14 15.71
CA SER A 236 -18.93 -1.33 16.38
C SER A 236 -20.24 -1.31 15.59
N GLN A 237 -20.17 -1.12 14.27
CA GLN A 237 -21.36 -1.12 13.40
C GLN A 237 -22.12 -2.46 13.44
N ARG A 238 -21.40 -3.59 13.46
CA ARG A 238 -22.03 -4.92 13.58
C ARG A 238 -22.68 -5.13 14.94
N GLU A 239 -22.04 -4.69 16.02
CA GLU A 239 -22.60 -4.77 17.38
C GLU A 239 -23.88 -3.93 17.51
N GLU A 240 -23.90 -2.74 16.92
CA GLU A 240 -25.08 -1.89 16.88
C GLU A 240 -26.23 -2.52 16.09
N LYS A 241 -25.95 -3.07 14.89
CA LYS A 241 -26.95 -3.78 14.09
C LYS A 241 -27.53 -5.00 14.83
N LYS A 242 -26.71 -5.74 15.57
CA LYS A 242 -27.19 -6.86 16.41
C LYS A 242 -28.18 -6.38 17.48
N LYS A 243 -27.81 -5.34 18.25
CA LYS A 243 -28.67 -4.75 19.28
C LYS A 243 -29.99 -4.24 18.70
N GLN A 244 -29.97 -3.58 17.55
CA GLN A 244 -31.18 -3.10 16.87
C GLN A 244 -32.08 -4.24 16.39
N THR A 245 -31.51 -5.38 16.00
CA THR A 245 -32.27 -6.56 15.56
C THR A 245 -32.90 -7.27 16.75
N GLU A 246 -32.18 -7.38 17.86
CA GLU A 246 -32.68 -7.96 19.11
C GLU A 246 -33.79 -7.11 19.74
N ALA A 247 -33.69 -5.78 19.69
CA ALA A 247 -34.73 -4.87 20.18
C ALA A 247 -36.03 -4.88 19.35
N LYS A 248 -36.01 -5.45 18.15
CA LYS A 248 -37.18 -5.59 17.26
C LYS A 248 -37.83 -6.97 17.34
N LYS A 249 -37.29 -7.88 18.15
CA LYS A 249 -37.86 -9.20 18.43
C LYS A 249 -38.61 -9.18 19.76
#